data_AF-A0A920HAX0-F1
#
_entry.id   AF-A0A920HAX0-F1
#
_cell.length_a   1.000
_cell.length_b   1.000
_cell.length_c   1.000
_cell.angle_alpha   90.00
_cell.angle_beta   90.00
_cell.angle_gamma   90.00
#
_symmetry.space_group_name_H-M   'P 1'
#
loop_
_entity.id
_entity.type
_entity.pdbx_description
1 polymer ?
#
loop_
_entity_poly.entity_id
_entity_poly.type
_entity_poly.pdbx_seq_one_letter_code
_entity_poly.pdbx_strand_id
1 'polypeptide(L)' 'MSSGKGPSPRWYVITMSSLMIIGVLLIVFNYLTLLPGSVSKWYLWSGLALIGGGFLMTTNYN' A
#
# COMPACT_ATOMS: atom_id res chain seq x y z
N MET A 1 21.03 -29.52 1.60
CA MET A 1 20.60 -28.35 0.83
C MET A 1 19.08 -28.32 0.81
N SER A 2 18.45 -27.41 1.57
CA SER A 2 17.15 -26.77 1.26
C SER A 2 16.76 -25.89 2.44
N SER A 3 17.32 -24.68 2.51
CA SER A 3 16.75 -23.61 3.34
C SER A 3 15.52 -23.07 2.61
N GLY A 4 14.46 -23.87 2.57
CA GLY A 4 13.18 -23.44 2.02
C GLY A 4 12.65 -22.32 2.90
N LYS A 5 12.60 -21.09 2.38
CA LYS A 5 11.82 -20.03 3.03
C LYS A 5 10.40 -20.54 3.12
N GLY A 6 9.97 -20.82 4.35
CA GLY A 6 8.59 -21.21 4.63
C GLY A 6 7.66 -20.10 4.14
N PRO A 7 6.40 -20.44 3.81
CA PRO A 7 5.44 -19.48 3.27
C PRO A 7 5.44 -18.20 4.10
N SER A 8 5.57 -17.05 3.42
CA SER A 8 5.62 -15.75 4.06
C SER A 8 4.47 -15.60 5.07
N PRO A 9 4.72 -14.98 6.25
CA PRO A 9 3.73 -14.90 7.30
C PRO A 9 2.44 -14.28 6.75
N ARG A 10 1.28 -14.88 7.01
CA ARG A 10 -0.02 -14.39 6.53
C ARG A 10 -0.24 -12.91 6.84
N TRP A 11 0.28 -12.42 7.97
CA TRP A 11 0.22 -11.02 8.35
C TRP A 11 0.95 -10.09 7.37
N TYR A 12 2.07 -10.54 6.78
CA TYR A 12 2.82 -9.81 5.76
C TYR A 12 2.00 -9.61 4.49
N VAL A 13 1.34 -10.68 4.03
CA VAL A 13 0.45 -10.65 2.86
C VAL A 13 -0.74 -9.72 3.08
N ILE A 14 -1.29 -9.74 4.30
CA ILE A 14 -2.39 -8.87 4.71
C ILE A 14 -1.93 -7.41 4.75
N THR A 15 -0.78 -7.10 5.34
CA THR A 15 -0.25 -5.72 5.39
C THR A 15 0.09 -5.20 4.01
N MET A 16 0.74 -6.01 3.18
CA MET A 16 1.05 -5.68 1.79
C MET A 16 -0.20 -5.35 0.97
N SER A 17 -1.20 -6.24 1.00
CA SER A 17 -2.45 -6.04 0.24
C SER A 17 -3.23 -4.85 0.78
N SER A 18 -3.26 -4.67 2.10
CA SER A 18 -3.92 -3.52 2.73
C SER A 18 -3.26 -2.21 2.33
N LEU A 19 -1.92 -2.13 2.31
CA LEU A 19 -1.21 -0.92 1.88
C LEU A 19 -1.57 -0.51 0.44
N MET A 20 -1.64 -1.49 -0.47
CA MET A 20 -2.02 -1.27 -1.86
C MET A 20 -3.46 -0.76 -1.98
N ILE A 21 -4.41 -1.42 -1.30
CA ILE A 21 -5.82 -1.03 -1.34
C ILE A 21 -6.02 0.35 -0.70
N ILE A 22 -5.43 0.59 0.46
CA ILE A 22 -5.54 1.86 1.19
C ILE A 22 -4.93 3.00 0.38
N GLY A 23 -3.77 2.79 -0.25
CA GLY A 23 -3.13 3.82 -1.08
C GLY A 23 -4.01 4.22 -2.27
N VAL A 24 -4.64 3.25 -2.94
CA VAL A 24 -5.60 3.53 -4.02
C VAL A 24 -6.86 4.24 -3.50
N LEU A 25 -7.45 3.75 -2.40
CA LEU A 25 -8.64 4.37 -1.79
C LEU A 25 -8.39 5.80 -1.36
N LEU A 26 -7.20 6.11 -0.83
CA LEU A 26 -6.82 7.45 -0.41
C LEU A 26 -6.79 8.41 -1.60
N ILE A 27 -6.25 7.98 -2.75
CA ILE A 27 -6.28 8.76 -3.99
C ILE A 27 -7.73 8.95 -4.46
N VAL A 28 -8.52 7.88 -4.52
CA VAL A 28 -9.93 7.93 -4.96
C VAL A 28 -10.74 8.87 -4.06
N PHE A 29 -10.64 8.75 -2.74
CA PHE A 29 -11.34 9.63 -1.79
C PHE A 29 -10.87 11.07 -1.87
N ASN A 30 -9.60 11.32 -2.19
CA ASN A 30 -9.11 12.68 -2.43
C ASN A 30 -9.75 13.31 -3.67
N TYR A 31 -9.90 12.55 -4.76
CA TYR A 31 -10.58 13.02 -5.97
C TYR A 31 -12.09 13.13 -5.83
N LEU A 32 -12.72 12.28 -5.01
CA LEU A 32 -14.14 12.40 -4.67
C LEU A 32 -14.43 13.61 -3.75
N THR A 33 -13.41 14.38 -3.36
CA THR A 33 -13.51 15.53 -2.44
C THR A 33 -14.14 15.19 -1.09
N LEU A 34 -14.15 13.90 -0.72
CA LEU A 34 -14.64 13.39 0.56
C LEU A 34 -13.68 13.72 1.72
N LEU A 35 -12.43 14.04 1.39
CA LEU A 35 -11.41 14.47 2.34
C LEU A 35 -11.46 16.00 2.53
N PRO A 36 -11.32 16.50 3.77
CA PRO A 36 -11.31 17.93 4.05
C PRO A 36 -10.08 18.58 3.42
N GLY A 37 -10.30 19.73 2.77
CA GLY A 37 -9.29 20.38 1.93
C GLY A 37 -9.32 19.77 0.53
N SER A 38 -9.92 20.53 -0.39
CA SER A 38 -9.96 20.29 -1.85
C SER A 38 -8.71 19.58 -2.38
N VAL A 39 -8.84 18.81 -3.48
CA VAL A 39 -7.81 17.96 -4.11
C VAL A 39 -6.39 18.45 -3.79
N SER A 40 -5.75 17.77 -2.83
CA SER A 40 -4.51 18.24 -2.22
C SER A 40 -3.37 17.33 -2.62
N LYS A 41 -2.33 17.95 -3.17
CA LYS A 41 -1.10 17.29 -3.62
C LYS A 41 -0.50 16.42 -2.51
N TRP A 42 -0.65 16.80 -1.24
CA TRP A 42 -0.16 16.03 -0.10
C TRP A 42 -0.80 14.64 0.03
N TYR A 43 -2.10 14.52 -0.20
CA TYR A 43 -2.78 13.22 -0.19
C TYR A 43 -2.36 12.36 -1.38
N LEU A 44 -2.10 12.96 -2.55
CA LEU A 44 -1.57 12.23 -3.70
C LEU A 44 -0.17 11.69 -3.44
N TRP A 45 0.73 12.50 -2.86
CA TRP A 45 2.06 12.07 -2.46
C TRP A 45 2.01 10.97 -1.39
N SER A 46 1.10 11.08 -0.42
CA SER A 46 0.90 10.05 0.62
C SER A 46 0.35 8.74 0.05
N GLY A 47 -0.66 8.80 -0.83
CA GLY A 47 -1.21 7.64 -1.52
C GLY A 47 -0.16 6.96 -2.40
N LEU A 48 0.63 7.73 -3.13
CA LEU A 48 1.75 7.22 -3.94
C LEU A 48 2.81 6.54 -3.07
N ALA A 49 3.18 7.13 -1.93
CA ALA A 49 4.13 6.54 -1.00
C ALA A 49 3.61 5.23 -0.37
N LEU A 50 2.30 5.16 -0.05
CA LEU A 50 1.65 3.94 0.44
C LEU A 50 1.67 2.81 -0.59
N ILE A 51 1.33 3.13 -1.85
CA ILE A 51 1.40 2.17 -2.95
C ILE A 51 2.85 1.73 -3.18
N GLY A 52 3.80 2.67 -3.20
CA GLY A 52 5.23 2.35 -3.35
C GLY A 52 5.76 1.46 -2.22
N GLY A 53 5.39 1.73 -0.97
CA GLY A 53 5.74 0.89 0.18
C GLY A 53 5.12 -0.51 0.12
N GLY A 54 3.85 -0.61 -0.27
CA GLY A 54 3.17 -1.89 -0.50
C GLY A 54 3.82 -2.67 -1.65
N PHE A 55 4.23 -1.97 -2.70
CA PHE A 55 4.95 -2.55 -3.83
C PHE A 55 6.31 -3.13 -3.42
N LEU A 56 7.09 -2.40 -2.62
CA LEU A 56 8.36 -2.89 -2.09
C LEU A 56 8.20 -4.13 -1.20
N MET A 57 7.11 -4.20 -0.43
CA MET A 57 6.78 -5.43 0.32
C MET A 57 6.53 -6.61 -0.62
N THR A 58 5.95 -6.39 -1.80
CA THR A 58 5.79 -7.48 -2.80
C THR A 58 7.12 -8.00 -3.33
N THR A 59 8.13 -7.13 -3.44
CA THR A 59 9.44 -7.51 -3.99
C THR A 59 10.29 -8.28 -2.98
N ASN A 60 10.12 -8.01 -1.68
CA ASN A 60 10.79 -8.74 -0.60
C ASN A 60 9.95 -9.90 -0.06
N TYR A 61 9.11 -10.47 -0.92
CA TYR A 61 8.37 -11.67 -0.61
C TYR A 61 9.32 -12.86 -0.73
N ASN A 62 9.57 -13.53 0.40
CA ASN A 62 10.50 -14.65 0.53
C ASN A 62 9.79 -15.84 1.14
#